data_AF-A0A940KLJ7-F1
#
_entry.id   AF-A0A940KLJ7-F1
#
_cell.length_a   1.000
_cell.length_b   1.000
_cell.length_c   1.000
_cell.angle_alpha   90.00
_cell.angle_beta   90.00
_cell.angle_gamma   90.00
#
_symmetry.space_group_name_H-M   'P 1'
#
loop_
_entity.id
_entity.type
_entity.pdbx_description
1 polymer ?
#
loop_
_entity_poly.entity_id
_entity_poly.type
_entity_poly.pdbx_seq_one_letter_code
_entity_poly.pdbx_strand_id
1 'polypeptide(L)'
;MDLYLVPIKKFRNIFLQVLIINIILMGVTFLLFRNDIPLIPGYRAGKSFTNPLLILIIAIAVIHTFQQRKYLMAVSLIQDFEIRLTQYAKFYRKRMIWYIFSVLTSCLLCLLSQRDIFLYYCGADVLLSLPFYPSAFLLKRELRTNDIILY
;
A
#
# COMPACT_ATOMS: atom_id res chain seq x y z
N MET A 1 -24.44 21.26 14.86
CA MET A 1 -23.27 20.45 14.51
C MET A 1 -23.80 19.18 13.89
N ASP A 2 -23.52 18.96 12.61
CA ASP A 2 -24.03 17.79 11.90
C ASP A 2 -23.11 16.60 12.21
N LEU A 3 -23.69 15.55 12.78
CA LEU A 3 -22.98 14.32 13.09
C LEU A 3 -22.91 13.44 11.84
N TYR A 4 -21.69 13.14 11.39
CA TYR A 4 -21.48 12.31 10.20
C TYR A 4 -21.19 10.87 10.57
N LEU A 5 -22.02 9.95 10.04
CA LEU A 5 -21.87 8.50 10.24
C LEU A 5 -21.03 7.90 9.11
N VAL A 6 -19.92 7.25 9.48
CA VAL A 6 -19.04 6.58 8.50
C VAL A 6 -19.03 5.06 8.73
N PRO A 7 -19.38 4.24 7.72
CA PRO A 7 -19.36 2.78 7.84
C PRO A 7 -17.92 2.25 7.83
N ILE A 8 -17.31 2.08 9.01
CA ILE A 8 -15.88 1.77 9.11
C ILE A 8 -15.55 0.33 8.72
N LYS A 9 -16.53 -0.58 8.88
CA LYS A 9 -16.37 -2.01 8.59
C LYS A 9 -15.87 -2.27 7.17
N LYS A 10 -16.35 -1.51 6.19
CA LYS A 10 -15.92 -1.65 4.78
C LYS A 10 -14.43 -1.34 4.61
N PHE A 11 -13.95 -0.25 5.21
CA PHE A 11 -12.54 0.13 5.15
C PHE A 11 -11.65 -0.89 5.87
N ARG A 12 -12.07 -1.34 7.06
CA ARG A 12 -11.34 -2.36 7.85
C ARG A 12 -11.20 -3.66 7.08
N ASN A 13 -12.28 -4.13 6.45
CA ASN A 13 -12.24 -5.35 5.66
C ASN A 13 -11.27 -5.24 4.48
N ILE A 14 -11.26 -4.12 3.76
CA ILE A 14 -10.31 -3.89 2.66
C ILE A 14 -8.88 -3.90 3.18
N PHE A 15 -8.61 -3.19 4.28
CA PHE A 15 -7.28 -3.15 4.89
C PHE A 15 -6.80 -4.55 5.29
N LEU A 16 -7.63 -5.30 6.01
CA LEU A 16 -7.29 -6.65 6.47
C LEU A 16 -7.09 -7.62 5.31
N GLN A 17 -7.92 -7.55 4.26
CA GLN A 17 -7.74 -8.35 3.05
C GLN A 17 -6.38 -8.07 2.41
N VAL A 18 -6.02 -6.79 2.24
CA VAL A 18 -4.73 -6.38 1.67
C VAL A 18 -3.57 -6.83 2.55
N LEU A 19 -3.67 -6.66 3.87
CA LEU A 19 -2.66 -7.09 4.82
C LEU A 19 -2.41 -8.60 4.75
N ILE A 20 -3.49 -9.39 4.76
CA ILE A 20 -3.43 -10.86 4.65
C ILE A 20 -2.79 -11.26 3.31
N ILE A 21 -3.23 -10.65 2.19
CA ILE A 21 -2.65 -10.90 0.88
C ILE A 21 -1.14 -10.63 0.88
N ASN A 22 -0.71 -9.49 1.43
CA ASN A 22 0.71 -9.12 1.46
C ASN A 22 1.54 -10.06 2.35
N ILE A 23 1.00 -10.48 3.51
CA ILE A 23 1.65 -11.47 4.38
C ILE A 23 1.79 -12.81 3.66
N ILE A 24 0.75 -13.27 2.96
CA ILE A 24 0.79 -14.52 2.19
C ILE A 24 1.81 -14.41 1.05
N LEU A 25 1.79 -13.34 0.27
CA LEU A 25 2.75 -13.11 -0.81
C LEU A 25 4.19 -13.13 -0.29
N MET A 26 4.45 -12.43 0.81
CA MET A 26 5.77 -12.40 1.45
C MET A 26 6.17 -13.79 1.95
N GLY A 27 5.27 -14.52 2.61
CA GLY A 27 5.52 -15.87 3.12
C GLY A 27 5.82 -16.89 2.03
N VAL A 28 5.02 -16.89 0.95
CA VAL A 28 5.26 -17.74 -0.23
C VAL A 28 6.61 -17.41 -0.86
N THR A 29 6.90 -16.12 -1.04
CA THR A 29 8.17 -15.65 -1.62
C THR A 29 9.36 -16.09 -0.77
N PHE A 30 9.26 -15.95 0.56
CA PHE A 30 10.29 -16.39 1.49
C PHE A 30 10.54 -17.90 1.41
N LEU A 31 9.48 -18.71 1.33
CA LEU A 31 9.59 -20.15 1.16
C LEU A 31 10.24 -20.54 -0.18
N LEU A 32 9.86 -19.88 -1.27
CA LEU A 32 10.46 -20.12 -2.59
C LEU A 32 11.93 -19.73 -2.64
N PHE A 33 12.27 -18.56 -2.06
CA PHE A 33 13.63 -18.07 -1.95
C PHE A 33 14.51 -19.02 -1.11
N ARG A 34 14.02 -19.48 0.05
CA ARG A 34 14.76 -20.36 0.95
C ARG A 34 15.02 -21.76 0.37
N ASN A 35 14.14 -22.25 -0.50
CA ASN A 35 14.30 -23.55 -1.15
C ASN A 35 15.09 -23.47 -2.48
N ASP A 36 15.70 -22.31 -2.79
CA ASP A 36 16.44 -22.08 -4.03
C ASP A 36 15.63 -22.48 -5.29
N ILE A 37 14.32 -22.18 -5.31
CA ILE A 37 13.46 -22.42 -6.46
C ILE A 37 13.44 -21.12 -7.30
N PRO A 38 14.32 -20.97 -8.31
CA PRO A 38 14.32 -19.78 -9.14
C PRO A 38 13.09 -19.75 -10.04
N LEU A 39 12.54 -18.56 -10.26
CA LEU A 39 11.49 -18.36 -11.25
C LEU A 39 12.00 -18.59 -12.68
N ILE A 40 13.28 -18.26 -12.92
CA ILE A 40 13.99 -18.50 -14.19
C ILE A 40 15.31 -19.19 -13.86
N PRO A 41 15.46 -20.50 -14.10
CA PRO A 41 16.70 -21.21 -13.81
C PRO A 41 17.86 -20.62 -14.61
N GLY A 42 18.99 -20.36 -13.94
CA GLY A 42 20.21 -19.80 -14.55
C GLY A 42 20.26 -18.27 -14.66
N TYR A 43 19.17 -17.54 -14.41
CA TYR A 43 19.18 -16.08 -14.37
C TYR A 43 19.58 -15.57 -12.98
N ARG A 44 20.73 -14.91 -12.89
CA ARG A 44 21.13 -14.15 -11.70
C ARG A 44 21.30 -12.70 -12.09
N ALA A 45 20.39 -11.84 -11.64
CA ALA A 45 20.51 -10.41 -11.89
C ALA A 45 21.80 -9.87 -11.25
N GLY A 46 22.77 -9.50 -12.09
CA GLY A 46 24.02 -8.87 -11.67
C GLY A 46 23.77 -7.56 -10.92
N LYS A 47 24.73 -7.14 -10.07
CA LYS A 47 24.64 -5.90 -9.28
C LYS A 47 24.35 -4.65 -10.12
N SER A 48 24.79 -4.64 -11.38
CA SER A 48 24.56 -3.54 -12.33
C SER A 48 23.08 -3.33 -12.68
N PHE A 49 22.23 -4.37 -12.64
CA PHE A 49 20.81 -4.24 -12.98
C PHE A 49 19.93 -3.97 -11.75
N THR A 50 20.36 -4.41 -10.56
CA THR A 50 19.63 -4.21 -9.32
C THR A 50 19.53 -2.73 -8.92
N ASN A 51 20.64 -1.98 -9.02
CA ASN A 51 20.70 -0.58 -8.61
C ASN A 51 19.77 0.36 -9.41
N PRO A 52 19.76 0.34 -10.76
CA PRO A 52 18.85 1.20 -11.52
C PRO A 52 17.38 0.85 -11.25
N LEU A 53 17.08 -0.42 -10.99
CA LEU A 53 15.72 -0.86 -10.67
C LEU A 53 15.28 -0.35 -9.28
N LEU A 54 16.17 -0.36 -8.28
CA LEU A 54 15.91 0.26 -6.97
C LEU A 54 15.68 1.76 -7.10
N ILE A 55 16.50 2.47 -7.89
CA ILE A 55 16.32 3.91 -8.14
C ILE A 55 14.95 4.17 -8.78
N LEU A 56 14.55 3.35 -9.75
CA LEU A 56 13.25 3.45 -10.41
C LEU A 56 12.10 3.25 -9.42
N ILE A 57 12.17 2.24 -8.54
CA ILE A 57 11.15 1.99 -7.51
C ILE A 57 11.03 3.18 -6.56
N ILE A 58 12.17 3.73 -6.11
CA ILE A 58 12.19 4.91 -5.22
C ILE A 58 11.54 6.11 -5.93
N ALA A 59 11.89 6.36 -7.20
CA ALA A 59 11.30 7.46 -7.97
C ALA A 59 9.78 7.30 -8.11
N ILE A 60 9.31 6.10 -8.42
CA ILE A 60 7.88 5.79 -8.53
C ILE A 60 7.17 5.99 -7.18
N ALA A 61 7.77 5.55 -6.08
CA ALA A 61 7.22 5.73 -4.73
C ALA A 61 7.09 7.21 -4.34
N VAL A 62 8.08 8.03 -4.70
CA VAL A 62 8.04 9.49 -4.48
C VAL A 62 6.91 10.11 -5.29
N ILE A 63 6.82 9.83 -6.60
CA ILE A 63 5.76 10.35 -7.48
C ILE A 63 4.39 9.97 -6.93
N HIS A 64 4.21 8.71 -6.55
CA HIS A 64 2.96 8.23 -5.98
C HIS A 64 2.61 8.95 -4.67
N THR A 65 3.59 9.21 -3.79
CA THR A 65 3.38 9.96 -2.54
C THR A 65 2.90 11.39 -2.82
N PHE A 66 3.49 12.07 -3.81
CA PHE A 66 3.04 13.39 -4.25
C PHE A 66 1.61 13.36 -4.81
N GLN A 67 1.28 12.37 -5.65
CA GLN A 67 -0.06 12.20 -6.20
C GLN A 67 -1.11 11.96 -5.10
N GLN A 68 -0.79 11.14 -4.09
CA GLN A 68 -1.69 10.91 -2.96
C GLN A 68 -2.00 12.19 -2.18
N ARG A 69 -0.98 13.00 -1.90
CA ARG A 69 -1.16 14.29 -1.23
C ARG A 69 -2.06 15.22 -2.04
N LYS A 70 -1.83 15.32 -3.34
CA LYS A 70 -2.65 16.15 -4.25
C LYS A 70 -4.11 15.68 -4.27
N TYR A 71 -4.35 14.37 -4.31
CA TYR A 71 -5.70 13.82 -4.31
C TYR A 71 -6.43 14.10 -3.00
N LEU A 72 -5.78 13.89 -1.85
CA LEU A 72 -6.37 14.21 -0.55
C LEU A 72 -6.72 15.70 -0.41
N MET A 73 -5.86 16.59 -0.91
CA MET A 73 -6.18 18.02 -0.97
C MET A 73 -7.44 18.29 -1.81
N ALA A 74 -7.54 17.68 -2.99
CA ALA A 74 -8.72 17.82 -3.86
C ALA A 74 -10.00 17.29 -3.19
N VAL A 75 -9.94 16.15 -2.51
CA VAL A 75 -11.08 15.59 -1.75
C VAL A 75 -11.50 16.54 -0.63
N SER A 76 -10.55 17.13 0.09
CA SER A 76 -10.86 18.03 1.22
C SER A 76 -11.58 19.32 0.82
N LEU A 77 -11.55 19.71 -0.47
CA LEU A 77 -12.23 20.89 -0.99
C LEU A 77 -13.70 20.65 -1.34
N ILE A 78 -14.15 19.40 -1.40
CA ILE A 78 -15.54 19.05 -1.73
C ILE A 78 -16.43 19.43 -0.54
N GLN A 79 -17.36 20.38 -0.71
CA GLN A 79 -18.21 20.87 0.37
C GLN A 79 -19.15 19.79 0.92
N ASP A 80 -19.76 18.99 0.04
CA ASP A 80 -20.66 17.90 0.40
C ASP A 80 -19.89 16.71 1.02
N PHE A 81 -20.26 16.33 2.25
CA PHE A 81 -19.62 15.25 2.99
C PHE A 81 -19.84 13.87 2.37
N GLU A 82 -21.03 13.58 1.84
CA GLU A 82 -21.32 12.25 1.26
C GLU A 82 -20.52 12.03 -0.02
N ILE A 83 -20.42 13.07 -0.85
CA ILE A 83 -19.58 13.05 -2.05
C ILE A 83 -18.10 12.91 -1.65
N ARG A 84 -17.66 13.66 -0.64
CA ARG A 84 -16.30 13.60 -0.10
C ARG A 84 -15.94 12.20 0.40
N LEU A 85 -16.82 11.59 1.18
CA LEU A 85 -16.65 10.23 1.73
C LEU A 85 -16.58 9.19 0.60
N THR A 86 -17.42 9.33 -0.42
CA THR A 86 -17.44 8.42 -1.57
C THR A 86 -16.15 8.50 -2.39
N GLN A 87 -15.64 9.71 -2.63
CA GLN A 87 -14.37 9.91 -3.31
C GLN A 87 -13.19 9.39 -2.48
N TYR A 88 -13.21 9.65 -1.17
CA TYR A 88 -12.23 9.12 -0.24
C TYR A 88 -12.22 7.58 -0.24
N ALA A 89 -13.39 6.92 -0.26
CA ALA A 89 -13.48 5.46 -0.31
C ALA A 89 -12.83 4.88 -1.58
N LYS A 90 -13.06 5.51 -2.74
CA LYS A 90 -12.40 5.13 -4.01
C LYS A 90 -10.89 5.28 -3.91
N PHE A 91 -10.42 6.38 -3.32
CA PHE A 91 -9.00 6.63 -3.12
C PHE A 91 -8.35 5.66 -2.14
N TYR A 92 -9.00 5.38 -1.01
CA TYR A 92 -8.54 4.42 -0.02
C TYR A 92 -8.33 3.05 -0.67
N ARG A 93 -9.29 2.59 -1.47
CA ARG A 93 -9.16 1.34 -2.22
C ARG A 93 -7.96 1.35 -3.18
N LYS A 94 -7.76 2.44 -3.93
CA LYS A 94 -6.59 2.59 -4.82
C LYS A 94 -5.27 2.57 -4.05
N ARG A 95 -5.19 3.27 -2.91
CA ARG A 95 -4.03 3.24 -2.00
C ARG A 95 -3.74 1.83 -1.51
N MET A 96 -4.76 1.08 -1.09
CA MET A 96 -4.58 -0.30 -0.63
C MET A 96 -4.11 -1.24 -1.75
N ILE A 97 -4.66 -1.09 -2.96
CA ILE A 97 -4.21 -1.84 -4.14
C ILE A 97 -2.75 -1.51 -4.48
N TRP A 98 -2.31 -0.27 -4.29
CA TRP A 98 -0.91 0.11 -4.50
C TRP A 98 0.04 -0.66 -3.58
N TYR A 99 -0.33 -0.85 -2.30
CA TYR A 99 0.48 -1.67 -1.40
C TYR A 99 0.60 -3.12 -1.86
N ILE A 100 -0.45 -3.69 -2.45
CA ILE A 100 -0.38 -5.03 -3.06
C ILE A 100 0.62 -5.02 -4.21
N PHE A 101 0.53 -4.05 -5.11
CA PHE A 101 1.47 -3.95 -6.23
C PHE A 101 2.92 -3.77 -5.78
N SER A 102 3.17 -2.95 -4.75
CA SER A 102 4.51 -2.71 -4.22
C SER A 102 5.14 -3.96 -3.59
N VAL A 103 4.35 -4.72 -2.81
CA VAL A 103 4.80 -6.00 -2.26
C VAL A 103 5.01 -7.02 -3.37
N LEU A 104 4.08 -7.09 -4.34
CA LEU A 104 4.18 -8.03 -5.47
C LEU A 104 5.42 -7.76 -6.32
N THR A 105 5.73 -6.50 -6.66
CA THR A 105 6.92 -6.16 -7.43
C THR A 105 8.19 -6.51 -6.65
N SER A 106 8.24 -6.20 -5.35
CA SER A 106 9.37 -6.57 -4.50
C SER A 106 9.55 -8.10 -4.40
N CYS A 107 8.45 -8.86 -4.27
CA CYS A 107 8.47 -10.31 -4.30
C CYS A 107 9.02 -10.87 -5.62
N LEU A 108 8.54 -10.36 -6.76
CA LEU A 108 9.03 -10.77 -8.08
C LEU A 108 10.52 -10.45 -8.24
N LEU A 109 10.95 -9.28 -7.78
CA LEU A 109 12.36 -8.89 -7.82
C LEU A 109 13.23 -9.76 -6.93
N CYS A 110 12.75 -10.17 -5.76
CA CYS A 110 13.42 -11.14 -4.91
C CYS A 110 13.67 -12.45 -5.67
N LEU A 111 12.62 -13.03 -6.26
CA LEU A 111 12.70 -14.32 -6.95
C LEU A 111 13.52 -14.27 -8.25
N LEU A 112 13.48 -13.14 -8.97
CA LEU A 112 14.25 -12.95 -10.21
C LEU A 112 15.72 -12.64 -9.94
N SER A 113 16.00 -11.81 -8.94
CA SER A 113 17.38 -11.41 -8.64
C SER A 113 18.10 -12.38 -7.70
N GLN A 114 17.36 -13.26 -7.03
CA GLN A 114 17.84 -14.11 -5.94
C GLN A 114 18.59 -13.29 -4.88
N ARG A 115 17.99 -12.16 -4.49
CA ARG A 115 18.49 -11.30 -3.42
C ARG A 115 17.48 -11.13 -2.30
N ASP A 116 17.97 -11.32 -1.10
CA ASP A 116 17.27 -11.13 0.16
C ASP A 116 16.90 -9.65 0.40
N ILE A 117 17.66 -8.68 -0.15
CA ILE A 117 17.38 -7.25 0.02
C ILE A 117 15.92 -6.89 -0.32
N PHE A 118 15.33 -7.54 -1.32
CA PHE A 118 13.96 -7.31 -1.73
C PHE A 118 12.91 -7.86 -0.75
N LEU A 119 13.24 -8.88 0.06
CA LEU A 119 12.39 -9.34 1.16
C LEU A 119 12.27 -8.29 2.26
N TYR A 120 13.37 -7.57 2.56
CA TYR A 120 13.32 -6.46 3.51
C TYR A 120 12.43 -5.32 3.01
N TYR A 121 12.46 -5.02 1.70
CA TYR A 121 11.53 -4.07 1.09
C TYR A 121 10.06 -4.53 1.20
N CYS A 122 9.75 -5.81 0.97
CA CYS A 122 8.41 -6.35 1.22
C CYS A 122 7.96 -6.12 2.66
N GLY A 123 8.83 -6.42 3.64
CA GLY A 123 8.54 -6.18 5.06
C GLY A 123 8.32 -4.70 5.37
N ALA A 124 9.16 -3.82 4.82
CA ALA A 124 9.02 -2.38 4.97
C ALA A 124 7.69 -1.86 4.39
N ASP A 125 7.26 -2.34 3.21
CA ASP A 125 5.99 -1.96 2.61
C ASP A 125 4.78 -2.37 3.46
N VAL A 126 4.83 -3.58 4.05
CA VAL A 126 3.80 -4.04 4.99
C VAL A 126 3.75 -3.13 6.22
N LEU A 127 4.91 -2.81 6.81
CA LEU A 127 4.98 -1.91 7.98
C LEU A 127 4.48 -0.50 7.64
N LEU A 128 4.84 0.03 6.48
CA LEU A 128 4.39 1.35 6.02
C LEU A 128 2.90 1.40 5.71
N SER A 129 2.23 0.25 5.51
CA SER A 129 0.78 0.19 5.37
C SER A 129 0.04 0.32 6.71
N LEU A 130 0.65 -0.08 7.84
CA LEU A 130 0.00 -0.12 9.15
C LEU A 130 -0.55 1.23 9.64
N PRO A 131 0.14 2.38 9.47
CA PRO A 131 -0.40 3.68 9.85
C PRO A 131 -1.69 4.07 9.10
N PHE A 132 -2.01 3.38 8.00
CA PHE A 132 -3.22 3.59 7.20
C PHE A 132 -4.37 2.66 7.60
N TYR A 133 -4.27 1.98 8.74
CA TYR A 133 -5.40 1.31 9.35
C TYR A 133 -6.56 2.31 9.56
N PRO A 134 -7.78 1.98 9.10
CA PRO A 134 -8.89 2.90 9.18
C PRO A 134 -9.31 3.06 10.64
N SER A 135 -8.95 4.22 11.19
CA SER A 135 -9.24 4.67 12.55
C SER A 135 -9.97 6.01 12.49
N ALA A 136 -10.67 6.37 13.58
CA ALA A 136 -11.32 7.67 13.69
C ALA A 136 -10.32 8.81 13.45
N PHE A 137 -9.13 8.69 14.05
CA PHE A 137 -8.06 9.68 13.90
C PHE A 137 -7.64 9.88 12.45
N LEU A 138 -7.39 8.79 11.72
CA LEU A 138 -7.00 8.86 10.31
C LEU A 138 -8.09 9.49 9.45
N LEU A 139 -9.35 9.07 9.63
CA LEU A 139 -10.49 9.59 8.88
C LEU A 139 -10.73 11.06 9.15
N LYS A 140 -10.70 11.49 10.43
CA LYS A 140 -10.83 12.90 10.82
C LYS A 140 -9.72 13.75 10.19
N ARG A 141 -8.48 13.25 10.20
CA ARG A 141 -7.33 13.92 9.58
C ARG A 141 -7.45 14.03 8.06
N GLU A 142 -7.82 12.95 7.38
CA GLU A 142 -7.85 12.91 5.91
C GLU A 142 -9.10 13.57 5.32
N LEU A 143 -10.25 13.54 6.01
CA LEU A 143 -11.49 14.19 5.59
C LEU A 143 -11.60 15.65 6.10
N ARG A 144 -10.70 16.07 7.00
CA ARG A 144 -10.68 17.39 7.66
C ARG A 144 -12.00 17.74 8.37
N THR A 145 -12.58 16.75 9.06
CA THR A 145 -13.84 16.91 9.79
C THR A 145 -13.71 16.28 11.17
N ASN A 146 -14.00 17.05 12.23
CA ASN A 146 -13.89 16.58 13.61
C ASN A 146 -15.12 15.77 14.07
N ASP A 147 -16.26 15.98 13.40
CA ASP A 147 -17.58 15.46 13.78
C ASP A 147 -17.92 14.12 13.10
N ILE A 148 -16.93 13.22 13.02
CA ILE A 148 -17.10 11.87 12.48
C ILE A 148 -17.35 10.88 13.63
N ILE A 149 -18.48 10.17 13.55
CA ILE A 149 -18.81 8.99 14.35
C ILE A 149 -18.67 7.75 13.48
N LEU A 150 -17.97 6.75 14.01
CA LEU A 150 -17.75 5.47 13.34
C LEU A 150 -18.88 4.51 13.70
N TYR A 151 -19.43 3.81 12.71
CA TYR A 151 -20.39 2.72 12.91
C TYR A 151 -20.02 1.47 12.09
#